data_AF-A0AAW2MMK2-F1
#
_entry.id   AF-A0AAW2MMK2-F1
#
_cell.length_a   1.000
_cell.length_b   1.000
_cell.length_c   1.000
_cell.angle_alpha   90.00
_cell.angle_beta   90.00
_cell.angle_gamma   90.00
#
_symmetry.space_group_name_H-M   'P 1'
#
loop_
_entity.id
_entity.type
_entity.pdbx_description
1 polymer ?
#
loop_
_entity_poly.entity_id
_entity_poly.type
_entity_poly.pdbx_seq_one_letter_code
_entity_poly.pdbx_strand_id
1 'polypeptide(L)'
;MNPKIVTVVEQEANHNGDVFLDRFNEALHYYSTMFDSLESSGLTPANSHDLVMTEVYLGRQICDVVAYDGPERVERHETLAQWRGRMHSAGFDPVHLGSNAFKQASMLLALFAGGDGYRVEENDGCLMLGWHTRPLITTSAWRLAAAE
;
A
#
# COMPACT_ATOMS: atom_id res chain seq x y z
N MET A 1 11.86 23.00 -1.46
CA MET A 1 12.83 21.92 -1.81
C MET A 1 12.63 21.59 -3.28
N ASN A 2 13.68 21.21 -4.03
CA ASN A 2 13.59 20.79 -5.44
C ASN A 2 14.06 19.33 -5.58
N PRO A 3 13.24 18.36 -5.15
CA PRO A 3 13.64 16.95 -5.19
C PRO A 3 13.75 16.47 -6.64
N LYS A 4 14.78 15.67 -6.93
CA LYS A 4 14.92 15.04 -8.26
C LYS A 4 13.86 13.97 -8.50
N ILE A 5 13.60 13.15 -7.47
CA ILE A 5 12.59 12.11 -7.44
C ILE A 5 11.97 12.10 -6.05
N VAL A 6 10.66 11.89 -5.99
CA VAL A 6 9.90 11.55 -4.80
C VAL A 6 9.35 10.15 -5.01
N THR A 7 9.58 9.25 -4.05
CA THR A 7 8.97 7.91 -4.05
C THR A 7 7.88 7.87 -2.99
N VAL A 8 6.70 7.42 -3.36
CA VAL A 8 5.56 7.23 -2.46
C VAL A 8 5.29 5.74 -2.35
N VAL A 9 5.24 5.24 -1.11
CA VAL A 9 4.86 3.86 -0.78
C VAL A 9 3.64 3.94 0.11
N GLU A 10 2.50 3.50 -0.39
CA GLU A 10 1.21 3.65 0.29
C GLU A 10 0.45 2.32 0.36
N GLN A 11 -0.40 2.19 1.37
CA GLN A 11 -1.44 1.16 1.42
C GLN A 11 -2.50 1.41 0.35
N GLU A 12 -2.71 0.44 -0.53
CA GLU A 12 -3.67 0.51 -1.63
C GLU A 12 -5.09 0.23 -1.13
N ALA A 13 -5.67 1.19 -0.42
CA ALA A 13 -7.02 1.10 0.12
C ALA A 13 -7.69 2.49 0.14
N ASN A 14 -8.99 2.55 -0.09
CA ASN A 14 -9.75 3.80 0.01
C ASN A 14 -10.34 4.00 1.42
N HIS A 15 -9.48 4.29 2.40
CA HIS A 15 -9.91 4.56 3.78
C HIS A 15 -10.21 6.05 4.04
N ASN A 16 -9.98 6.92 3.05
CA ASN A 16 -10.23 8.35 3.19
C ASN A 16 -11.60 8.84 2.68
N GLY A 17 -12.50 7.94 2.24
CA GLY A 17 -13.83 8.31 1.74
C GLY A 17 -14.72 8.99 2.80
N ASP A 18 -15.69 9.80 2.36
CA ASP A 18 -16.56 10.58 3.26
C ASP A 18 -17.62 9.72 3.97
N VAL A 19 -18.07 8.63 3.32
CA VAL A 19 -19.11 7.74 3.84
C VAL A 19 -18.51 6.66 4.73
N PHE A 20 -18.94 6.60 6.00
CA PHE A 20 -18.44 5.62 6.96
C PHE A 20 -18.63 4.16 6.51
N LEU A 21 -19.81 3.80 6.00
CA LEU A 21 -20.10 2.42 5.61
C LEU A 21 -19.17 1.94 4.49
N ASP A 22 -18.83 2.81 3.54
CA ASP A 22 -17.90 2.49 2.46
C ASP A 22 -16.49 2.29 3.01
N ARG A 23 -16.03 3.18 3.90
CA ARG A 23 -14.73 3.02 4.59
C ARG A 23 -14.67 1.72 5.39
N PHE A 24 -15.72 1.41 6.14
CA PHE A 24 -15.79 0.21 6.97
C PHE A 24 -15.71 -1.06 6.11
N ASN A 25 -16.48 -1.13 5.03
CA ASN A 25 -16.44 -2.28 4.11
C ASN A 25 -15.07 -2.40 3.45
N GLU A 26 -14.49 -1.29 3.00
CA GLU A 26 -13.17 -1.30 2.40
C GLU A 26 -12.08 -1.74 3.38
N ALA A 27 -12.10 -1.22 4.61
CA ALA A 27 -11.20 -1.62 5.68
C ALA A 27 -11.36 -3.10 6.04
N LEU A 28 -12.59 -3.59 6.17
CA LEU A 28 -12.84 -5.00 6.42
C LEU A 28 -12.18 -5.87 5.35
N HIS A 29 -12.43 -5.59 4.07
CA HIS A 29 -11.86 -6.40 3.00
C HIS A 29 -10.34 -6.25 2.88
N TYR A 30 -9.80 -5.03 3.04
CA TYR A 30 -8.37 -4.78 2.99
C TYR A 30 -7.64 -5.51 4.12
N TYR A 31 -8.06 -5.30 5.37
CA TYR A 31 -7.41 -5.92 6.51
C TYR A 31 -7.63 -7.43 6.54
N SER A 32 -8.80 -7.95 6.17
CA SER A 32 -8.96 -9.42 6.01
C SER A 32 -7.93 -10.01 5.04
N THR A 33 -7.66 -9.33 3.93
CA THR A 33 -6.64 -9.77 2.97
C THR A 33 -5.23 -9.66 3.54
N MET A 34 -4.91 -8.60 4.29
CA MET A 34 -3.62 -8.44 4.96
C MET A 34 -3.38 -9.51 6.03
N PHE A 35 -4.38 -9.85 6.84
CA PHE A 35 -4.27 -10.89 7.86
C PHE A 35 -4.11 -12.28 7.23
N ASP A 36 -4.89 -12.59 6.18
CA ASP A 36 -4.72 -13.83 5.39
C ASP A 36 -3.31 -13.95 4.80
N SER A 37 -2.75 -12.84 4.29
CA SER A 37 -1.39 -12.81 3.76
C SER A 37 -0.30 -12.98 4.83
N LEU A 38 -0.55 -12.54 6.06
CA LEU A 38 0.38 -12.74 7.19
C LEU A 38 0.36 -14.19 7.66
N GLU A 39 -0.84 -14.76 7.86
CA GLU A 39 -1.04 -16.15 8.29
C GLU A 39 -0.47 -17.16 7.29
N SER A 40 -0.73 -16.95 6.00
CA SER A 40 -0.31 -17.88 4.95
C SER A 40 1.17 -17.76 4.56
N SER A 41 1.85 -16.65 4.89
CA SER A 41 3.23 -16.43 4.46
C SER A 41 4.21 -17.46 5.03
N GLY A 42 3.92 -18.06 6.18
CA GLY A 42 4.84 -18.97 6.88
C GLY A 42 6.19 -18.35 7.26
N LEU A 43 6.36 -17.03 7.03
CA LEU A 43 7.62 -16.28 7.17
C LEU A 43 8.00 -16.07 8.63
N THR A 44 7.03 -16.16 9.52
CA THR A 44 7.16 -15.86 10.93
C THR A 44 6.63 -17.04 11.75
N PRO A 45 7.42 -17.58 12.69
CA PRO A 45 6.94 -18.58 13.62
C PRO A 45 5.68 -18.10 14.33
N ALA A 46 4.72 -19.01 14.58
CA ALA A 46 3.56 -18.69 15.39
C ALA A 46 3.99 -18.06 16.73
N ASN A 47 3.35 -16.94 17.11
CA ASN A 47 3.68 -16.14 18.30
C ASN A 47 5.08 -15.50 18.28
N SER A 48 5.67 -15.23 17.11
CA SER A 48 6.85 -14.37 17.05
C SER A 48 6.52 -12.97 17.57
N HIS A 49 7.49 -12.31 18.21
CA HIS A 49 7.33 -10.93 18.65
C HIS A 49 6.94 -10.00 17.49
N ASP A 50 7.49 -10.26 16.30
CA ASP A 50 7.23 -9.47 15.10
C ASP A 50 5.78 -9.57 14.65
N LEU A 51 5.20 -10.80 14.63
CA LEU A 51 3.77 -10.97 14.31
C LEU A 51 2.88 -10.23 15.29
N VAL A 52 3.12 -10.38 16.59
CA VAL A 52 2.31 -9.71 17.61
C VAL A 52 2.39 -8.18 17.46
N MET A 53 3.57 -7.64 17.17
CA MET A 53 3.72 -6.20 16.91
C MET A 53 3.00 -5.76 15.64
N THR A 54 3.03 -6.57 14.58
CA THR A 54 2.28 -6.31 13.35
C THR A 54 0.77 -6.31 13.60
N GLU A 55 0.23 -7.31 14.31
CA GLU A 55 -1.19 -7.37 14.65
C GLU A 55 -1.64 -6.17 15.50
N VAL A 56 -0.83 -5.79 16.50
CA VAL A 56 -1.10 -4.60 17.32
C VAL A 56 -1.08 -3.32 16.48
N TYR A 57 -0.15 -3.21 15.53
CA TYR A 57 -0.07 -2.07 14.62
C TYR A 57 -1.30 -1.99 13.71
N LEU A 58 -1.66 -3.08 13.04
CA LEU A 58 -2.84 -3.14 12.17
C LEU A 58 -4.12 -2.88 12.96
N GLY A 59 -4.23 -3.43 14.19
CA GLY A 59 -5.35 -3.19 15.08
C GLY A 59 -5.53 -1.70 15.43
N ARG A 60 -4.44 -0.95 15.63
CA ARG A 60 -4.51 0.50 15.84
C ARG A 60 -5.03 1.23 14.61
N GLN A 61 -4.59 0.83 13.41
CA GLN A 61 -5.07 1.45 12.19
C GLN A 61 -6.56 1.16 11.94
N ILE A 62 -7.00 -0.08 12.18
CA ILE A 62 -8.42 -0.45 12.11
C ILE A 62 -9.23 0.41 13.07
N CYS A 63 -8.79 0.55 14.32
CA CYS A 63 -9.45 1.41 15.30
C CYS A 63 -9.52 2.86 14.82
N ASP A 64 -8.47 3.41 14.24
CA ASP A 64 -8.46 4.79 13.74
C ASP A 64 -9.46 4.98 12.57
N VAL A 65 -9.41 4.09 11.57
CA VAL A 65 -10.28 4.15 10.38
C VAL A 65 -11.76 3.99 10.75
N VAL A 66 -12.09 3.14 11.72
CA VAL A 66 -13.46 2.77 12.07
C VAL A 66 -14.04 3.63 13.19
N ALA A 67 -13.27 3.95 14.23
CA ALA A 67 -13.80 4.60 15.43
C ALA A 67 -13.72 6.13 15.40
N TYR A 68 -12.77 6.70 14.66
CA TYR A 68 -12.55 8.16 14.64
C TYR A 68 -13.09 8.82 13.36
N ASP A 69 -13.40 10.11 13.47
CA ASP A 69 -13.80 10.94 12.34
C ASP A 69 -13.19 12.36 12.45
N GLY A 70 -13.31 13.14 11.37
CA GLY A 70 -12.82 14.51 11.33
C GLY A 70 -11.32 14.60 11.64
N PRO A 71 -10.87 15.60 12.41
CA PRO A 71 -9.45 15.81 12.69
C PRO A 71 -8.83 14.75 13.60
N GLU A 72 -9.64 13.94 14.29
CA GLU A 72 -9.16 12.86 15.17
C GLU A 72 -8.72 11.62 14.37
N ARG A 73 -9.24 11.44 13.15
CA ARG A 73 -8.85 10.35 12.25
C ARG A 73 -7.59 10.69 11.49
N VAL A 74 -6.52 9.94 11.77
CA VAL A 74 -5.19 10.13 11.18
C VAL A 74 -4.95 9.19 10.00
N GLU A 75 -5.44 7.95 10.08
CA GLU A 75 -5.27 6.94 9.04
C GLU A 75 -6.23 7.20 7.88
N ARG A 76 -5.66 7.64 6.75
CA ARG A 76 -6.39 8.15 5.59
C ARG A 76 -5.78 7.63 4.30
N HIS A 77 -5.64 6.30 4.22
CA HIS A 77 -5.10 5.65 3.03
C HIS A 77 -5.93 6.00 1.80
N GLU A 78 -5.21 6.12 0.69
CA GLU A 78 -5.76 6.47 -0.60
C GLU A 78 -5.12 5.58 -1.67
N THR A 79 -5.93 5.27 -2.68
CA THR A 79 -5.53 4.46 -3.84
C THR A 79 -4.48 5.17 -4.68
N LEU A 80 -3.76 4.40 -5.52
CA LEU A 80 -2.84 4.95 -6.52
C LEU A 80 -3.50 5.99 -7.42
N ALA A 81 -4.78 5.80 -7.75
CA ALA A 81 -5.54 6.75 -8.57
C ALA A 81 -5.72 8.11 -7.87
N GLN A 82 -6.01 8.10 -6.57
CA GLN A 82 -6.11 9.31 -5.75
C GLN A 82 -4.74 9.98 -5.60
N TRP A 83 -3.68 9.21 -5.34
CA TRP A 83 -2.31 9.72 -5.30
C TRP A 83 -1.84 10.33 -6.62
N ARG A 84 -2.19 9.72 -7.76
CA ARG A 84 -1.95 10.29 -9.09
C ARG A 84 -2.57 11.67 -9.21
N GLY A 85 -3.84 11.82 -8.84
CA GLY A 85 -4.53 13.11 -8.84
C GLY A 85 -3.84 14.15 -7.95
N ARG A 86 -3.42 13.76 -6.75
CA ARG A 86 -2.72 14.64 -5.80
C ARG A 86 -1.36 15.10 -6.31
N MET A 87 -0.55 14.17 -6.80
CA MET A 87 0.80 14.46 -7.27
C MET A 87 0.78 15.34 -8.52
N HIS A 88 -0.13 15.08 -9.46
CA HIS A 88 -0.33 15.96 -10.61
C HIS A 88 -0.78 17.37 -10.19
N SER A 89 -1.74 17.47 -9.26
CA SER A 89 -2.20 18.77 -8.74
C SER A 89 -1.09 19.53 -8.01
N ALA A 90 -0.09 18.83 -7.48
CA ALA A 90 1.10 19.39 -6.85
C ALA A 90 2.25 19.69 -7.83
N GLY A 91 2.05 19.51 -9.14
CA GLY A 91 3.04 19.81 -10.18
C GLY A 91 4.09 18.71 -10.37
N PHE A 92 3.76 17.46 -10.07
CA PHE A 92 4.63 16.31 -10.31
C PHE A 92 4.13 15.45 -11.47
N ASP A 93 5.08 14.88 -12.21
CA ASP A 93 4.84 13.88 -13.24
C ASP A 93 5.29 12.49 -12.79
N PRO A 94 4.55 11.43 -13.15
CA PRO A 94 4.94 10.06 -12.84
C PRO A 94 6.22 9.66 -13.56
N VAL A 95 7.01 8.83 -12.90
CA VAL A 95 8.25 8.24 -13.42
C VAL A 95 8.16 6.73 -13.30
N HIS A 96 8.48 6.02 -14.37
CA HIS A 96 8.53 4.57 -14.36
C HIS A 96 9.66 4.09 -13.44
N LEU A 97 9.34 3.24 -12.47
CA LEU A 97 10.32 2.55 -11.63
C LEU A 97 11.23 1.62 -12.45
N GLY A 98 10.75 1.19 -13.61
CA GLY A 98 11.48 0.42 -14.61
C GLY A 98 11.55 -1.08 -14.30
N SER A 99 11.95 -1.84 -15.33
CA SER A 99 11.95 -3.32 -15.28
C SER A 99 12.87 -3.92 -14.21
N ASN A 100 13.89 -3.18 -13.77
CA ASN A 100 14.83 -3.67 -12.77
C ASN A 100 14.20 -3.75 -11.38
N ALA A 101 13.40 -2.74 -11.01
CA ALA A 101 12.66 -2.74 -9.75
C ALA A 101 11.64 -3.90 -9.72
N PHE A 102 10.92 -4.12 -10.82
CA PHE A 102 10.01 -5.26 -10.96
C PHE A 102 10.72 -6.60 -10.79
N LYS A 103 11.87 -6.80 -11.45
CA LYS A 103 12.67 -8.03 -11.34
C LYS A 103 13.18 -8.25 -9.91
N GLN A 104 13.65 -7.19 -9.25
CA GLN A 104 14.11 -7.27 -7.86
C GLN A 104 12.97 -7.64 -6.91
N ALA A 105 11.81 -7.00 -7.04
CA ALA A 105 10.65 -7.29 -6.21
C ALA A 105 10.14 -8.74 -6.45
N SER A 106 10.09 -9.17 -7.72
CA SER A 106 9.72 -10.55 -8.08
C SER A 106 10.71 -11.58 -7.51
N MET A 107 12.01 -11.29 -7.55
CA MET A 107 13.04 -12.16 -6.98
C MET A 107 12.90 -12.28 -5.46
N LEU A 108 12.62 -11.18 -4.76
CA LEU A 108 12.39 -11.20 -3.31
C LEU A 108 11.19 -12.09 -2.97
N LEU A 109 10.07 -11.98 -3.69
CA LEU A 109 8.93 -12.87 -3.48
C LEU A 109 9.29 -14.34 -3.73
N ALA A 110 10.05 -14.63 -4.78
CA ALA A 110 10.47 -16.01 -5.06
C ALA A 110 11.37 -16.61 -3.96
N LEU A 111 12.18 -15.78 -3.28
CA LEU A 111 13.08 -16.22 -2.22
C LEU A 111 12.37 -16.40 -0.87
N PHE A 112 11.41 -15.52 -0.56
CA PHE A 112 10.82 -15.43 0.77
C PHE A 112 9.38 -15.93 0.83
N ALA A 113 8.54 -15.66 -0.18
CA ALA A 113 7.11 -15.94 -0.12
C ALA A 113 6.71 -17.34 -0.60
N GLY A 114 7.66 -18.21 -0.93
CA GLY A 114 7.39 -19.61 -1.29
C GLY A 114 6.57 -19.84 -2.57
N GLY A 115 6.16 -18.78 -3.26
CA GLY A 115 5.40 -18.81 -4.51
C GLY A 115 3.88 -18.79 -4.37
N ASP A 116 3.33 -18.85 -3.15
CA ASP A 116 1.87 -18.84 -2.93
C ASP A 116 1.37 -17.48 -2.41
N GLY A 117 0.32 -16.98 -3.06
CA GLY A 117 -0.45 -15.80 -2.67
C GLY A 117 0.17 -14.44 -3.01
N TYR A 118 1.40 -14.13 -2.60
CA TYR A 118 2.01 -12.83 -2.89
C TYR A 118 2.38 -12.68 -4.38
N ARG A 119 2.07 -11.51 -4.94
CA ARG A 119 2.42 -11.14 -6.32
C ARG A 119 2.88 -9.71 -6.44
N VAL A 120 3.70 -9.43 -7.45
CA VAL A 120 4.04 -8.06 -7.87
C VAL A 120 3.39 -7.80 -9.22
N GLU A 121 2.71 -6.67 -9.34
CA GLU A 121 2.11 -6.20 -10.59
C GLU A 121 2.69 -4.83 -10.96
N GLU A 122 2.86 -4.59 -12.26
CA GLU A 122 3.19 -3.27 -12.79
C GLU A 122 1.89 -2.55 -13.21
N ASN A 123 1.75 -1.29 -12.80
CA ASN A 123 0.60 -0.45 -13.14
C ASN A 123 1.09 0.94 -13.56
N ASP A 124 1.13 1.20 -14.88
CA ASP A 124 1.63 2.42 -15.52
C ASP A 124 2.94 2.95 -14.88
N GLY A 125 3.94 2.07 -14.75
CA GLY A 125 5.25 2.42 -14.18
C GLY A 125 5.34 2.42 -12.65
N CYS A 126 4.23 2.17 -11.96
CA CYS A 126 4.19 1.89 -10.52
C CYS A 126 4.28 0.39 -10.26
N LEU A 127 4.69 0.00 -9.06
CA LEU A 127 4.71 -1.40 -8.61
C LEU A 127 3.71 -1.62 -7.50
N MET A 128 2.94 -2.70 -7.59
CA MET A 128 1.93 -3.07 -6.60
C MET A 128 2.26 -4.44 -6.03
N LEU A 129 2.48 -4.51 -4.72
CA LEU A 129 2.52 -5.77 -3.98
C LEU A 129 1.09 -6.14 -3.64
N GLY A 130 0.64 -7.31 -4.08
CA GLY A 130 -0.69 -7.83 -3.81
C GLY A 130 -0.68 -9.20 -3.16
N TRP A 131 -1.82 -9.55 -2.56
CA TRP A 131 -2.14 -10.90 -2.11
C TRP A 131 -3.30 -11.44 -2.93
N HIS A 132 -3.09 -12.58 -3.57
CA HIS A 132 -3.96 -13.15 -4.59
C HIS A 132 -4.33 -12.16 -5.69
N THR A 133 -5.54 -11.60 -5.67
CA THR A 133 -6.03 -10.65 -6.68
C THR A 133 -6.13 -9.22 -6.19
N ARG A 134 -5.85 -8.98 -4.91
CA ARG A 134 -6.02 -7.67 -4.28
C ARG A 134 -4.65 -7.02 -4.06
N PRO A 135 -4.42 -5.82 -4.60
CA PRO A 135 -3.27 -5.01 -4.23
C PRO A 135 -3.32 -4.61 -2.76
N LEU A 136 -2.17 -4.62 -2.10
CA LEU A 136 -2.02 -4.26 -0.69
C LEU A 136 -1.17 -3.00 -0.53
N ILE A 137 -0.02 -2.95 -1.19
CA ILE A 137 0.91 -1.83 -1.12
C ILE A 137 1.27 -1.38 -2.52
N THR A 138 1.24 -0.08 -2.76
CA THR A 138 1.66 0.54 -4.02
C THR A 138 2.91 1.38 -3.83
N THR A 139 3.87 1.23 -4.73
CA THR A 139 5.06 2.06 -4.85
C THR A 139 5.03 2.84 -6.16
N SER A 140 5.20 4.16 -6.08
CA SER A 140 5.22 5.06 -7.24
C SER A 140 6.38 6.05 -7.13
N ALA A 141 6.86 6.54 -8.28
CA ALA A 141 7.92 7.54 -8.34
C ALA A 141 7.47 8.76 -9.14
N TRP A 142 7.94 9.92 -8.73
CA TRP A 142 7.47 11.21 -9.22
C TRP A 142 8.63 12.17 -9.37
N ARG A 143 8.59 13.03 -10.39
CA ARG A 143 9.54 14.14 -10.57
C ARG A 143 8.77 15.45 -10.65
N LEU A 144 9.40 16.55 -10.23
CA LEU A 144 8.83 17.88 -10.47
C LEU A 144 8.67 18.07 -11.99
N ALA A 145 7.49 18.51 -12.43
CA ALA A 145 7.28 18.88 -13.82
C ALA A 145 8.25 20.02 -14.19
N ALA A 146 8.83 19.97 -15.39
CA ALA A 146 9.63 21.09 -15.87
C ALA A 146 8.70 22.30 -16.05
N ALA A 147 9.15 23.49 -15.61
CA ALA A 147 8.44 24.72 -15.95
C ALA A 147 8.50 24.91 -17.46
N GLU A 148 7.33 24.99 -18.11
CA GLU A 148 7.19 25.38 -19.52
C GLU A 148 7.56 26.86 -19.73
#